data_AF-A0A7J6QZC2-F1
#
_entry.id   AF-A0A7J6QZC2-F1
#
_cell.length_a   1.000
_cell.length_b   1.000
_cell.length_c   1.000
_cell.angle_alpha   90.00
_cell.angle_beta   90.00
_cell.angle_gamma   90.00
#
_symmetry.space_group_name_H-M   'P 1'
#
loop_
_entity.id
_entity.type
_entity.pdbx_description
1 polymer ?
#
loop_
_entity_poly.entity_id
_entity_poly.type
_entity_poly.pdbx_seq_one_letter_code
_entity_poly.pdbx_strand_id
1 'polypeptide(L)'
;ALNDAAAKKYDLEAWFPGYNMYKELVSCSNCTDYQARAMETRCGHVKQGEREKRYVHMLNSTLCATERAMCCIVENYQEEEGVRVPRVLVGCGG
;
A
#
# COMPACT_ATOMS: atom_id res chain seq x y z
N ALA A 1 13.68 2.93 0.70
CA ALA A 1 14.62 1.93 0.15
C ALA A 1 13.82 0.90 -0.65
N LEU A 2 14.29 0.50 -1.84
CA LEU A 2 13.68 -0.59 -2.60
C LEU A 2 14.06 -1.93 -1.94
N ASN A 3 13.10 -2.82 -1.75
CA ASN A 3 13.36 -4.22 -1.42
C ASN A 3 13.60 -5.01 -2.71
N ASP A 4 14.36 -6.11 -2.63
CA ASP A 4 14.78 -6.91 -3.80
C ASP A 4 13.63 -7.39 -4.70
N ALA A 5 12.41 -7.42 -4.17
CA ALA A 5 11.20 -7.85 -4.88
C ALA A 5 10.49 -6.76 -5.70
N ALA A 6 10.76 -5.47 -5.48
CA ALA A 6 10.00 -4.38 -6.12
C ALA A 6 10.75 -3.82 -7.34
N ALA A 7 10.18 -3.98 -8.54
CA ALA A 7 10.66 -3.31 -9.75
C ALA A 7 10.38 -1.79 -9.71
N LYS A 8 9.28 -1.41 -9.07
CA LYS A 8 8.95 -0.01 -8.79
C LYS A 8 8.12 0.08 -7.52
N LYS A 9 8.39 1.08 -6.68
CA LYS A 9 7.68 1.34 -5.43
C LYS A 9 7.29 2.82 -5.36
N TYR A 10 6.07 3.09 -4.90
CA TYR A 10 5.55 4.41 -4.59
C TYR A 10 5.09 4.46 -3.15
N ASP A 11 5.60 5.41 -2.39
CA ASP A 11 5.17 5.68 -1.02
C ASP A 11 4.26 6.92 -1.00
N LEU A 12 3.13 6.83 -0.28
CA LEU A 12 2.32 7.98 0.07
C LEU A 12 2.66 8.35 1.51
N GLU A 13 3.27 9.51 1.64
CA GLU A 13 3.62 10.09 2.93
C GLU A 13 2.60 11.18 3.28
N ALA A 14 1.97 11.05 4.45
CA ALA A 14 1.08 12.07 4.97
C ALA A 14 1.85 13.09 5.80
N TRP A 15 1.35 14.32 5.81
CA TRP A 15 1.88 15.37 6.67
C TRP A 15 1.41 15.18 8.12
N PHE A 16 2.34 15.24 9.06
CA PHE A 16 2.08 15.17 10.50
C PHE A 16 2.48 16.50 11.15
N PRO A 17 1.50 17.36 11.51
CA PRO A 17 1.79 18.70 12.03
C PRO A 17 2.50 18.67 13.38
N GLY A 18 2.22 17.69 14.25
CA GLY A 18 2.88 17.56 15.56
C GLY A 18 4.36 17.18 15.43
N TYR A 19 4.71 16.43 14.40
CA TYR A 19 6.10 16.07 14.08
C TYR A 19 6.78 17.01 13.08
N ASN A 20 6.03 17.92 12.46
CA ASN A 20 6.49 18.81 11.38
C ASN A 20 7.26 18.08 10.26
N MET A 21 6.77 16.90 9.85
CA MET A 21 7.39 16.07 8.83
C MET A 21 6.38 15.19 8.10
N TYR A 22 6.78 14.70 6.93
CA TYR A 22 6.05 13.66 6.22
C TYR A 22 6.39 12.27 6.77
N LYS A 23 5.38 11.42 6.94
CA LYS A 23 5.55 10.01 7.34
C LYS A 23 4.76 9.08 6.43
N GLU A 24 5.37 7.95 6.08
CA GLU A 24 4.77 6.93 5.23
C GLU A 24 3.47 6.37 5.84
N LEU A 25 2.38 6.36 5.05
CA LEU A 25 1.13 5.66 5.37
C LEU A 25 0.86 4.47 4.45
N VAL A 26 1.27 4.59 3.18
CA VAL A 26 1.01 3.60 2.14
C VAL A 26 2.28 3.33 1.36
N SER A 27 2.50 2.06 1.03
CA SER A 27 3.52 1.62 0.08
C SER A 27 2.85 0.78 -1.01
N CYS A 28 3.04 1.16 -2.26
CA CYS A 28 2.54 0.48 -3.46
C CYS A 28 3.72 -0.06 -4.26
N SER A 29 3.80 -1.38 -4.44
CA SER A 29 4.91 -2.03 -5.15
C SER A 29 4.41 -2.83 -6.35
N ASN A 30 5.09 -2.65 -7.49
CA ASN A 30 5.04 -3.58 -8.61
C ASN A 30 6.22 -4.53 -8.49
N CYS A 31 5.93 -5.81 -8.26
CA CYS A 31 6.94 -6.86 -8.11
C CYS A 31 7.20 -7.64 -9.40
N THR A 32 6.50 -7.30 -10.50
CA THR A 32 6.55 -8.04 -11.76
C THR A 32 6.40 -9.54 -11.51
N ASP A 33 7.26 -10.39 -12.07
CA ASP A 33 7.20 -11.83 -11.89
C ASP A 33 8.03 -12.36 -10.70
N TYR A 34 8.70 -11.51 -9.92
CA TYR A 34 9.63 -11.92 -8.87
C TYR A 34 8.97 -12.87 -7.85
N GLN A 35 7.83 -12.45 -7.29
CA GLN A 35 7.07 -13.26 -6.34
C GLN A 35 6.40 -14.46 -7.02
N ALA A 36 5.96 -14.29 -8.27
CA ALA A 36 5.32 -15.35 -9.04
C ALA A 36 6.28 -16.50 -9.40
N ARG A 37 7.56 -16.21 -9.64
CA ARG A 37 8.62 -17.21 -9.86
C ARG A 37 8.86 -18.04 -8.59
N ALA A 38 8.97 -17.38 -7.44
CA ALA A 38 9.14 -18.06 -6.15
C ALA A 38 7.97 -18.99 -5.79
N MET A 39 6.72 -18.59 -6.12
CA MET A 39 5.52 -19.38 -5.85
C MET A 39 5.07 -20.28 -7.02
N GLU A 40 5.84 -20.33 -8.11
CA GLU A 40 5.49 -21.03 -9.35
C GLU A 40 4.09 -20.69 -9.92
N THR A 41 3.65 -19.43 -9.79
CA THR A 41 2.35 -18.97 -10.31
C THR A 41 2.44 -18.57 -11.78
N ARG A 42 1.94 -19.45 -12.66
CA ARG A 42 2.13 -19.34 -14.12
C ARG A 42 1.01 -18.61 -14.82
N CYS A 43 1.35 -17.97 -15.94
CA CYS A 43 0.41 -17.28 -16.82
C CYS A 43 0.24 -18.07 -18.14
N GLY A 44 -0.91 -18.73 -18.30
CA GLY A 44 -1.26 -19.48 -19.51
C GLY A 44 -0.71 -20.91 -19.58
N HIS A 45 -0.99 -21.58 -20.71
CA HIS A 45 -0.50 -22.93 -21.00
C HIS A 45 0.76 -22.88 -21.84
N VAL A 46 1.78 -23.66 -21.47
CA VAL A 46 3.00 -23.84 -22.28
C VAL A 46 2.58 -24.52 -23.58
N LYS A 47 2.64 -23.80 -24.72
CA LYS A 47 2.42 -24.42 -26.03
C LYS A 47 3.55 -25.40 -26.31
N GLN A 48 3.26 -26.53 -26.95
CA GLN A 48 4.28 -27.51 -27.32
C GLN A 48 5.36 -26.82 -28.16
N GLY A 49 6.58 -26.71 -27.60
CA GLY A 49 7.72 -26.01 -28.23
C GLY A 49 8.15 -24.70 -27.55
N GLU A 50 7.37 -24.12 -26.64
CA GLU A 50 7.83 -22.98 -25.84
C GLU A 50 8.78 -23.46 -24.72
N ARG A 51 10.02 -22.96 -24.75
CA ARG A 51 11.05 -23.26 -23.75
C ARG A 51 10.88 -22.46 -22.45
N GLU A 52 10.18 -21.34 -22.48
CA GLU A 52 10.08 -20.43 -21.34
C GLU A 52 8.74 -20.52 -20.61
N LYS A 53 8.81 -20.73 -19.29
CA LYS A 53 7.65 -20.59 -18.40
C LYS A 53 7.29 -19.10 -18.32
N ARG A 54 6.02 -18.77 -18.59
CA ARG A 54 5.48 -17.42 -18.37
C ARG A 54 4.86 -17.33 -16.98
N TYR A 55 5.14 -16.25 -16.26
CA TYR A 55 4.66 -16.00 -14.91
C TYR A 55 3.75 -14.76 -14.88
N VAL A 56 2.81 -14.72 -13.95
CA VAL A 56 1.94 -13.53 -13.76
C VAL A 56 2.74 -12.39 -13.14
N HIS A 57 2.31 -11.15 -13.38
CA HIS A 57 2.83 -10.01 -12.62
C HIS A 57 2.04 -9.83 -11.33
N MET A 58 2.74 -9.60 -10.22
CA MET A 58 2.14 -9.38 -8.90
C MET A 58 2.40 -7.95 -8.44
N LEU A 59 1.33 -7.31 -7.94
CA LEU A 59 1.37 -5.98 -7.34
C LEU A 59 0.80 -6.08 -5.92
N ASN A 60 1.30 -5.26 -5.01
CA ASN A 60 0.77 -5.14 -3.66
C ASN A 60 0.72 -3.66 -3.24
N SER A 61 -0.24 -3.33 -2.38
CA SER A 61 -0.42 -1.98 -1.85
C SER A 61 -1.05 -2.04 -0.46
N THR A 62 -0.55 -1.22 0.46
CA THR A 62 -1.23 -0.95 1.72
C THR A 62 -2.41 -0.02 1.47
N LEU A 63 -3.65 -0.50 1.56
CA LEU A 63 -4.81 0.39 1.43
C LEU A 63 -4.89 1.38 2.61
N CYS A 64 -4.76 0.86 3.83
CA CYS A 64 -4.77 1.66 5.05
C CYS A 64 -4.06 0.91 6.18
N ALA A 65 -2.96 1.45 6.68
CA ALA A 65 -2.37 1.01 7.94
C ALA A 65 -3.13 1.69 9.09
N THR A 66 -4.12 0.99 9.65
CA THR A 66 -5.13 1.56 10.57
C THR A 66 -4.54 2.38 11.71
N GLU A 67 -3.51 1.88 12.38
CA GLU A 67 -2.86 2.58 13.50
C GLU A 67 -2.18 3.89 13.03
N ARG A 68 -1.39 3.84 11.96
CA ARG A 68 -0.72 5.03 11.40
C ARG A 68 -1.74 6.05 10.87
N ALA A 69 -2.81 5.56 10.24
CA ALA A 69 -3.91 6.40 9.76
C ALA A 69 -4.65 7.07 10.93
N MET A 70 -4.89 6.36 12.04
CA MET A 70 -5.47 6.94 13.25
C MET A 70 -4.57 8.05 13.83
N CYS A 71 -3.26 7.84 13.94
CA CYS A 71 -2.34 8.90 14.38
C CYS A 71 -2.42 10.14 13.47
N CYS A 72 -2.46 9.93 12.15
CA CYS A 72 -2.59 11.01 11.17
C CYS A 72 -3.91 11.79 11.34
N ILE A 73 -5.01 11.08 11.57
CA ILE A 73 -6.33 11.69 11.82
C ILE A 73 -6.30 12.50 13.11
N VAL A 74 -5.80 11.93 14.20
CA VAL A 74 -5.71 12.63 15.50
C VAL A 74 -4.93 13.93 15.35
N GLU A 75 -3.77 13.92 14.71
CA GLU A 75 -2.97 15.15 14.55
C GLU A 75 -3.60 16.19 13.61
N ASN A 76 -4.24 15.77 12.52
CA ASN A 76 -4.77 16.71 11.53
C ASN A 76 -6.19 17.20 11.83
N TYR A 77 -6.92 16.52 12.71
CA TYR A 77 -8.30 16.83 13.07
C TYR A 77 -8.48 17.17 14.55
N GLN A 78 -7.38 17.43 15.29
CA GLN A 78 -7.45 17.90 16.66
C GLN A 78 -8.10 19.29 16.73
N GLU A 79 -9.03 19.44 17.67
CA GLU A 79 -9.73 20.67 18.04
C GLU A 79 -9.60 20.88 19.57
N GLU A 80 -10.03 22.02 20.10
CA GLU A 80 -9.85 22.34 21.53
C GLU A 80 -10.48 21.30 22.46
N GLU A 81 -11.64 20.76 22.10
CA GLU A 81 -12.42 19.81 22.93
C GLU A 81 -12.24 18.34 22.51
N GLY A 82 -11.43 18.03 21.49
CA GLY A 82 -11.27 16.64 21.04
C GLY A 82 -10.74 16.49 19.62
N VAL A 83 -11.19 15.44 18.92
CA VAL A 83 -10.79 15.13 17.54
C VAL A 83 -12.04 15.05 16.67
N ARG A 84 -12.12 15.89 15.65
CA ARG A 84 -13.24 15.87 14.69
C ARG A 84 -13.15 14.64 13.80
N VAL A 85 -14.20 13.83 13.77
CA VAL A 85 -14.26 12.64 12.90
C VAL A 85 -14.35 13.07 11.42
N PRO A 86 -13.45 12.58 10.53
CA PRO A 86 -13.56 12.84 9.10
C PRO A 86 -14.93 12.42 8.55
N ARG A 87 -15.57 13.26 7.73
CA ARG A 87 -16.96 13.06 7.28
C ARG A 87 -17.23 11.68 6.68
N VAL A 88 -16.28 11.10 5.97
CA VAL A 88 -16.40 9.77 5.34
C VAL A 88 -16.36 8.60 6.33
N LEU A 89 -15.96 8.85 7.58
CA LEU A 89 -15.91 7.87 8.67
C LEU A 89 -17.07 8.02 9.65
N VAL A 90 -17.86 9.11 9.54
CA VAL A 90 -19.13 9.23 10.26
C VAL A 90 -20.07 8.18 9.65
N GLY A 91 -20.40 7.15 10.44
CA GLY A 91 -21.24 6.04 9.97
C GLY A 91 -22.58 6.55 9.44
N CYS A 92 -23.27 5.75 8.63
CA CYS A 92 -24.58 6.10 8.07
C CYS A 92 -25.73 6.16 9.11
N GLY A 93 -25.43 6.39 10.39
CA GLY A 93 -26.35 6.18 11.52
C GLY A 93 -26.29 7.18 12.67
N GLY A 94 -25.70 8.37 12.50
CA GLY A 94 -25.72 9.46 13.49
C GLY A 94 -24.36 9.84 14.03
#